data_AF-A0A2N2GCX9-F1
#
_entry.id   AF-A0A2N2GCX9-F1
#
_cell.length_a   1.000
_cell.length_b   1.000
_cell.length_c   1.000
_cell.angle_alpha   90.00
_cell.angle_beta   90.00
_cell.angle_gamma   90.00
#
_symmetry.space_group_name_H-M   'P 1'
#
loop_
_entity.id
_entity.type
_entity.pdbx_description
1 polymer ?
#
loop_
_entity_poly.entity_id
_entity_poly.type
_entity_poly.pdbx_seq_one_letter_code
_entity_poly.pdbx_strand_id
1 'polypeptide(L)'
;MGDIKYYKHITALIMVSFVVNISVLLILNITFTSQYLEGLYGIKKTFIIQLFFWSALGATIACSLFMSEDKEINEIERAKHNPDPKILRYPDVIDVFLYLQRIITSGILGVIGASMLFAGLIFFEAQIEILSIKHRMFFVIFCFLIGMYQRHFIAYLGKMFRKIIEDKNK
;
A
#
# COMPACT_ATOMS: atom_id res chain seq x y z
N MET A 1 -22.66 -14.78 -6.29
CA MET A 1 -22.34 -16.05 -5.61
C MET A 1 -20.85 -16.31 -5.84
N GLY A 2 -20.05 -16.44 -4.78
CA GLY A 2 -18.60 -16.59 -4.88
C GLY A 2 -18.18 -17.95 -5.45
N ASP A 3 -16.98 -18.03 -6.01
CA ASP A 3 -16.47 -19.19 -6.74
C ASP A 3 -14.94 -19.29 -6.57
N ILE A 4 -14.41 -20.51 -6.44
CA ILE A 4 -12.98 -20.81 -6.34
C ILE A 4 -12.19 -20.18 -7.51
N LYS A 5 -12.79 -20.02 -8.70
CA LYS A 5 -12.12 -19.34 -9.81
C LYS A 5 -11.68 -17.91 -9.48
N TYR A 6 -12.35 -17.21 -8.57
CA TYR A 6 -11.99 -15.85 -8.18
C TYR A 6 -10.67 -15.79 -7.41
N TYR A 7 -10.28 -16.86 -6.69
CA TYR A 7 -8.91 -16.95 -6.16
C TYR A 7 -7.85 -16.89 -7.26
N LYS A 8 -8.10 -17.48 -8.44
CA LYS A 8 -7.17 -17.38 -9.57
C LYS A 8 -7.07 -15.95 -10.09
N HIS A 9 -8.20 -15.24 -10.16
CA HIS A 9 -8.22 -13.83 -10.57
C HIS A 9 -7.49 -12.92 -9.57
N ILE A 10 -7.72 -13.10 -8.27
CA ILE A 10 -7.00 -12.37 -7.21
C ILE A 10 -5.50 -12.69 -7.26
N THR A 11 -5.13 -13.96 -7.42
CA THR A 11 -3.71 -14.37 -7.55
C THR A 11 -3.05 -13.72 -8.76
N ALA A 12 -3.70 -13.74 -9.92
CA ALA A 12 -3.19 -13.09 -11.13
C ALA A 12 -3.03 -11.58 -10.94
N LEU A 13 -4.01 -10.92 -10.32
CA LEU A 13 -3.95 -9.50 -9.98
C LEU A 13 -2.75 -9.18 -9.08
N ILE A 14 -2.53 -9.97 -8.02
CA ILE A 14 -1.41 -9.80 -7.10
C ILE A 14 -0.08 -9.98 -7.83
N MET A 15 0.04 -11.03 -8.66
CA MET A 15 1.26 -11.30 -9.44
C MET A 15 1.57 -10.16 -10.43
N VAL A 16 0.56 -9.71 -11.18
CA VAL A 16 0.71 -8.56 -12.10
C VAL A 16 1.12 -7.31 -11.32
N SER A 17 0.45 -7.03 -10.19
CA SER A 17 0.77 -5.87 -9.35
C SER A 17 2.20 -5.95 -8.82
N PHE A 18 2.66 -7.13 -8.38
CA PHE A 18 4.02 -7.34 -7.91
C PHE A 18 5.05 -7.07 -8.99
N VAL A 19 4.85 -7.64 -10.19
CA VAL A 19 5.72 -7.44 -11.35
C VAL A 19 5.76 -5.97 -11.77
N VAL A 20 4.60 -5.31 -11.86
CA VAL A 20 4.52 -3.88 -12.23
C VAL A 20 5.23 -3.01 -11.19
N ASN A 21 4.93 -3.20 -9.89
CA ASN A 21 5.52 -2.40 -8.83
C ASN A 21 7.05 -2.54 -8.80
N ILE A 22 7.57 -3.77 -8.87
CA ILE A 22 9.02 -4.01 -8.91
C ILE A 22 9.65 -3.46 -10.18
N SER A 23 9.05 -3.70 -11.34
CA SER A 23 9.60 -3.24 -12.62
C SER A 23 9.70 -1.71 -12.64
N VAL A 24 8.66 -1.01 -12.19
CA VAL A 24 8.68 0.45 -12.09
C VAL A 24 9.74 0.92 -11.09
N LEU A 25 9.83 0.30 -9.91
CA LEU A 25 10.86 0.66 -8.93
C LEU A 25 12.27 0.44 -9.48
N LEU A 26 12.52 -0.67 -10.19
CA LEU A 26 13.81 -0.91 -10.84
C LEU A 26 14.10 0.15 -11.91
N ILE A 27 13.15 0.44 -12.79
CA ILE A 27 13.29 1.46 -13.84
C ILE A 27 13.59 2.83 -13.23
N LEU A 28 12.91 3.21 -12.15
CA LEU A 28 13.12 4.48 -11.45
C LEU A 28 14.49 4.56 -10.73
N ASN A 29 15.18 3.44 -10.54
CA ASN A 29 16.50 3.37 -9.91
C ASN A 29 17.64 3.12 -10.91
N ILE A 30 17.36 2.87 -12.19
CA ILE A 30 18.39 2.84 -13.24
C ILE A 30 18.94 4.25 -13.41
N THR A 31 20.26 4.42 -13.31
CA THR A 31 20.94 5.73 -13.32
C THR A 31 20.48 6.63 -14.46
N PHE A 32 20.46 6.11 -15.69
CA PHE A 32 20.04 6.86 -16.88
C PHE A 32 18.58 7.33 -16.79
N THR A 33 17.66 6.45 -16.41
CA THR A 33 16.24 6.77 -16.32
C THR A 33 15.95 7.71 -15.15
N SER A 34 16.61 7.50 -14.00
CA SER A 34 16.50 8.40 -12.86
C SER A 34 16.93 9.81 -13.23
N GLN A 35 18.10 9.97 -13.86
CA GLN A 35 18.59 11.28 -14.29
C GLN A 35 17.67 11.94 -15.32
N TYR A 36 17.16 11.18 -16.28
CA TYR A 36 16.21 11.67 -17.29
C TYR A 36 14.91 12.16 -16.66
N LEU A 37 14.30 11.36 -15.76
CA LEU A 37 13.06 11.72 -15.09
C LEU A 37 13.24 12.87 -14.11
N GLU A 38 14.35 12.91 -13.37
CA GLU A 38 14.70 14.05 -12.51
C GLU A 38 14.91 15.32 -13.32
N GLY A 39 15.46 15.23 -14.54
CA GLY A 39 15.59 16.37 -15.46
C GLY A 39 14.25 16.89 -15.99
N LEU A 40 13.30 15.99 -16.29
CA LEU A 40 11.97 16.38 -16.80
C LEU A 40 11.01 16.86 -15.72
N TYR A 41 10.93 16.13 -14.60
CA TYR A 41 9.90 16.33 -13.58
C TYR A 41 10.44 16.99 -12.30
N GLY A 42 11.75 16.99 -12.11
CA GLY A 42 12.41 17.39 -10.87
C GLY A 42 12.47 16.26 -9.85
N ILE A 43 13.53 16.30 -9.03
CA ILE A 43 13.86 15.29 -8.00
C ILE A 43 12.67 14.97 -7.08
N LYS A 44 11.93 16.00 -6.64
CA LYS A 44 10.80 15.83 -5.70
C LYS A 44 9.67 15.00 -6.30
N LYS A 45 9.30 15.23 -7.57
CA LYS A 45 8.20 14.52 -8.23
C LYS A 45 8.57 13.06 -8.51
N THR A 46 9.79 12.82 -9.00
CA THR A 46 10.30 11.46 -9.19
C THR A 46 10.31 10.68 -7.89
N PHE A 47 10.72 11.32 -6.78
CA PHE A 47 10.70 10.69 -5.47
C PHE A 47 9.28 10.36 -4.99
N ILE A 48 8.30 11.25 -5.18
CA ILE A 48 6.89 10.98 -4.84
C ILE A 48 6.35 9.75 -5.60
N ILE A 49 6.69 9.62 -6.89
CA ILE A 49 6.30 8.44 -7.68
C ILE A 49 6.92 7.18 -7.08
N GLN A 50 8.21 7.20 -6.71
CA GLN A 50 8.83 6.05 -6.05
C GLN A 50 8.10 5.68 -4.74
N LEU A 51 7.72 6.65 -3.91
CA LEU A 51 7.01 6.41 -2.65
C LEU A 51 5.63 5.77 -2.85
N PHE A 52 4.92 6.15 -3.91
CA PHE A 52 3.68 5.48 -4.30
C PHE A 52 3.91 3.98 -4.54
N PHE A 53 4.89 3.64 -5.38
CA PHE A 53 5.17 2.25 -5.75
C PHE A 53 5.72 1.42 -4.59
N TRP A 54 6.49 2.02 -3.68
CA TRP A 54 6.92 1.35 -2.45
C TRP A 54 5.74 0.99 -1.54
N SER A 55 4.77 1.90 -1.37
CA SER A 55 3.57 1.60 -0.59
C SER A 55 2.65 0.60 -1.30
N ALA A 56 2.46 0.72 -2.60
CA ALA A 56 1.70 -0.25 -3.40
C ALA A 56 2.32 -1.65 -3.34
N LEU A 57 3.65 -1.76 -3.33
CA LEU A 57 4.36 -3.03 -3.15
C LEU A 57 4.10 -3.64 -1.76
N GLY A 58 4.18 -2.85 -0.69
CA GLY A 58 3.85 -3.29 0.67
C GLY A 58 2.41 -3.82 0.78
N ALA A 59 1.46 -3.15 0.13
CA ALA A 59 0.08 -3.61 0.06
C ALA A 59 -0.09 -4.88 -0.78
N THR A 60 0.65 -5.01 -1.88
CA THR A 60 0.65 -6.22 -2.71
C THR A 60 1.08 -7.45 -1.90
N ILE A 61 2.10 -7.31 -1.06
CA ILE A 61 2.57 -8.37 -0.15
C ILE A 61 1.53 -8.65 0.95
N ALA A 62 0.92 -7.62 1.54
CA ALA A 62 -0.14 -7.84 2.53
C ALA A 62 -1.37 -8.54 1.91
N CYS A 63 -1.70 -8.23 0.65
CA CYS A 63 -2.75 -8.91 -0.10
C CYS A 63 -2.41 -10.39 -0.35
N SER A 64 -1.16 -10.73 -0.67
CA SER A 64 -0.78 -12.13 -0.89
C SER A 64 -0.89 -12.96 0.39
N LEU A 65 -0.48 -12.39 1.54
CA LEU A 65 -0.64 -13.03 2.85
C LEU A 65 -2.11 -13.24 3.20
N PHE A 66 -2.92 -12.18 3.09
CA PHE A 66 -4.35 -12.24 3.41
C PHE A 66 -5.11 -13.24 2.53
N MET A 67 -4.81 -13.29 1.22
CA MET A 67 -5.41 -14.26 0.31
C MET A 67 -5.03 -15.71 0.68
N SER A 68 -3.78 -15.93 1.09
CA SER A 68 -3.30 -17.26 1.50
C SER A 68 -4.04 -17.73 2.75
N GLU A 69 -4.17 -16.87 3.76
CA GLU A 69 -4.89 -17.17 5.00
C GLU A 69 -6.38 -17.44 4.73
N ASP A 70 -7.04 -16.60 3.93
CA ASP A 70 -8.45 -16.75 3.58
C ASP A 70 -8.72 -18.08 2.83
N LYS A 71 -7.81 -18.45 1.92
CA LYS A 71 -7.89 -19.72 1.20
C LYS A 71 -7.74 -20.92 2.13
N GLU A 72 -6.77 -20.89 3.04
CA GLU A 72 -6.53 -21.96 4.01
C GLU A 72 -7.74 -22.15 4.93
N ILE A 73 -8.30 -21.05 5.46
CA ILE A 73 -9.51 -21.07 6.30
C ILE A 73 -10.67 -21.73 5.56
N ASN A 74 -10.92 -21.35 4.31
CA ASN A 74 -12.00 -21.90 3.50
C ASN A 74 -11.80 -23.38 3.16
N GLU A 75 -10.57 -23.82 2.90
CA GLU A 75 -10.25 -25.24 2.64
C GLU A 75 -10.44 -26.11 3.89
N ILE A 76 -10.03 -25.63 5.05
CA ILE A 76 -10.24 -26.31 6.34
C ILE A 76 -11.74 -26.39 6.67
N GLU A 77 -12.47 -25.30 6.51
CA GLU A 77 -13.90 -25.25 6.82
C GLU A 77 -14.70 -26.20 5.91
N ARG A 78 -14.35 -26.26 4.62
CA ARG A 78 -14.99 -27.16 3.65
C ARG A 78 -14.82 -28.64 4.01
N ALA A 79 -13.71 -29.01 4.65
CA ALA A 79 -13.42 -30.40 5.01
C ALA A 79 -14.21 -30.89 6.25
N LYS A 80 -14.88 -30.00 6.98
CA LYS A 80 -15.68 -30.35 8.16
C LYS A 80 -16.96 -31.07 7.76
N HIS A 81 -17.42 -31.98 8.62
CA HIS A 81 -18.69 -32.69 8.42
C HIS A 81 -19.89 -31.73 8.34
N ASN A 82 -19.88 -30.66 9.13
CA ASN A 82 -20.88 -29.58 9.09
C ASN A 82 -20.16 -28.23 8.97
N PRO A 83 -19.90 -27.73 7.75
CA PRO A 83 -19.26 -26.45 7.52
C PRO A 83 -20.10 -25.28 8.03
N ASP A 84 -19.49 -24.30 8.69
CA ASP A 84 -20.15 -23.06 9.08
C ASP A 84 -20.32 -22.15 7.84
N PRO A 85 -21.57 -21.85 7.42
CA PRO A 85 -21.82 -20.98 6.28
C PRO A 85 -21.37 -19.53 6.48
N LYS A 86 -21.09 -19.11 7.73
CA LYS A 86 -20.52 -17.78 8.02
C LYS A 86 -19.02 -17.71 7.72
N ILE A 87 -18.33 -18.85 7.76
CA ILE A 87 -16.88 -18.95 7.55
C ILE A 87 -16.59 -19.38 6.11
N LEU A 88 -17.35 -20.33 5.57
CA LEU A 88 -17.19 -20.83 4.21
C LEU A 88 -17.76 -19.82 3.19
N ARG A 89 -16.96 -18.81 2.85
CA ARG A 89 -17.29 -17.81 1.82
C ARG A 89 -16.18 -17.78 0.78
N TYR A 90 -16.50 -18.20 -0.44
CA TYR A 90 -15.61 -18.00 -1.58
C TYR A 90 -15.63 -16.54 -2.07
N PRO A 91 -14.50 -16.05 -2.60
CA PRO A 91 -14.43 -14.72 -3.16
C PRO A 91 -15.31 -14.57 -4.40
N ASP A 92 -15.69 -13.33 -4.70
CA ASP A 92 -16.43 -12.93 -5.88
C ASP A 92 -15.75 -11.78 -6.65
N VAL A 93 -16.47 -11.19 -7.61
CA VAL A 93 -15.98 -10.06 -8.43
C VAL A 93 -15.66 -8.83 -7.57
N ILE A 94 -16.46 -8.58 -6.52
CA ILE A 94 -16.29 -7.44 -5.63
C ILE A 94 -14.99 -7.62 -4.86
N ASP A 95 -14.70 -8.83 -4.38
CA ASP A 95 -13.43 -9.10 -3.70
C ASP A 95 -12.23 -8.83 -4.62
N VAL A 96 -12.25 -9.26 -5.88
CA VAL A 96 -11.18 -8.91 -6.85
C VAL A 96 -10.96 -7.41 -6.95
N PHE A 97 -12.05 -6.63 -7.06
CA PHE A 97 -11.98 -5.18 -7.13
C PHE A 97 -11.44 -4.56 -5.85
N LEU A 98 -11.82 -5.08 -4.69
CA LEU A 98 -11.32 -4.62 -3.39
C LEU A 98 -9.82 -4.83 -3.23
N TYR A 99 -9.27 -5.94 -3.74
CA TYR A 99 -7.83 -6.17 -3.74
C TYR A 99 -7.09 -5.13 -4.62
N LEU A 100 -7.62 -4.83 -5.81
CA LEU A 100 -7.05 -3.80 -6.69
C LEU A 100 -7.10 -2.42 -6.02
N GLN A 101 -8.27 -2.06 -5.49
CA GLN A 101 -8.48 -0.81 -4.79
C GLN A 101 -7.54 -0.69 -3.59
N ARG A 102 -7.33 -1.77 -2.83
CA ARG A 102 -6.42 -1.80 -1.67
C ARG A 102 -4.99 -1.45 -2.07
N ILE A 103 -4.49 -2.03 -3.16
CA ILE A 103 -3.13 -1.78 -3.67
C ILE A 103 -2.98 -0.32 -4.12
N ILE A 104 -3.92 0.20 -4.93
CA ILE A 104 -3.87 1.58 -5.42
C ILE A 104 -4.00 2.58 -4.27
N THR A 105 -4.99 2.38 -3.39
CA THR A 105 -5.25 3.28 -2.26
C THR A 105 -4.07 3.31 -1.30
N SER A 106 -3.37 2.18 -1.11
CA SER A 106 -2.14 2.15 -0.33
C SER A 106 -1.04 3.01 -0.95
N GLY A 107 -0.87 2.97 -2.27
CA GLY A 107 0.04 3.87 -2.98
C GLY A 107 -0.25 5.35 -2.66
N ILE A 108 -1.52 5.75 -2.74
CA ILE A 108 -1.97 7.12 -2.39
C ILE A 108 -1.70 7.44 -0.91
N LEU A 109 -2.04 6.52 0.00
CA LEU A 109 -1.83 6.72 1.44
C LEU A 109 -0.35 6.83 1.80
N GLY A 110 0.53 6.11 1.11
CA GLY A 110 1.97 6.24 1.26
C GLY A 110 2.45 7.65 0.93
N VAL A 111 1.99 8.21 -0.19
CA VAL A 111 2.30 9.61 -0.58
C VAL A 111 1.74 10.62 0.42
N ILE A 112 0.51 10.43 0.90
CA ILE A 112 -0.10 11.30 1.93
C ILE A 112 0.72 11.23 3.22
N GLY A 113 1.04 10.03 3.70
CA GLY A 113 1.84 9.85 4.92
C GLY A 113 3.22 10.46 4.80
N ALA A 114 3.90 10.26 3.66
CA ALA A 114 5.19 10.89 3.40
C ALA A 114 5.08 12.42 3.36
N SER A 115 4.00 12.97 2.80
CA SER A 115 3.76 14.41 2.77
C SER A 115 3.55 14.97 4.18
N MET A 116 2.86 14.23 5.07
CA MET A 116 2.72 14.58 6.49
C MET A 116 4.07 14.58 7.22
N LEU A 117 4.90 13.56 6.99
CA LEU A 117 6.25 13.50 7.55
C LEU A 117 7.13 14.65 7.05
N PHE A 118 7.05 14.95 5.75
CA PHE A 118 7.78 16.05 5.14
C PHE A 118 7.37 17.39 5.75
N ALA A 119 6.07 17.63 5.93
CA ALA A 119 5.56 18.82 6.60
C ALA A 119 6.02 18.91 8.06
N GLY A 120 6.05 17.78 8.79
CA GLY A 120 6.58 17.71 10.14
C GLY A 120 8.07 18.07 10.20
N LEU A 121 8.88 17.56 9.27
CA LEU A 121 10.31 17.90 9.19
C LEU A 121 10.53 19.39 8.88
N ILE A 122 9.71 19.98 8.00
CA ILE A 122 9.76 21.43 7.72
C ILE A 122 9.46 22.24 8.97
N PHE A 123 8.44 21.82 9.74
CA PHE A 123 8.08 22.49 10.99
C PHE A 123 9.22 22.50 12.01
N PHE A 124 10.08 21.47 12.01
CA PHE A 124 11.29 21.41 12.85
C PHE A 124 12.53 22.06 12.21
N GLU A 125 12.36 22.88 11.16
CA GLU A 125 13.44 23.59 10.45
C GLU A 125 14.55 22.67 9.93
N ALA A 126 14.24 21.40 9.66
CA ALA A 126 15.22 20.49 9.06
C ALA A 126 15.60 21.01 7.66
N GLN A 127 16.90 21.03 7.34
CA GLN A 127 17.38 21.35 6.00
C GLN A 127 17.09 20.19 5.04
N ILE A 128 15.93 20.23 4.37
CA ILE A 128 15.42 19.13 3.52
C ILE A 128 15.69 19.39 2.02
N GLU A 129 16.35 20.49 1.65
CA GLU A 129 16.62 20.84 0.24
C GLU A 129 17.35 19.73 -0.52
N ILE A 130 18.13 18.91 0.18
CA ILE A 130 18.70 17.67 -0.34
C ILE A 130 18.35 16.54 0.64
N LEU A 131 17.31 15.76 0.32
CA LEU A 131 17.01 14.53 1.07
C LEU A 131 18.24 13.61 1.02
N SER A 132 18.97 13.55 2.14
CA SER A 132 20.05 12.60 2.34
C SER A 132 19.58 11.17 2.05
N ILE A 133 20.51 10.27 1.74
CA ILE A 133 20.18 8.87 1.48
C ILE A 133 19.45 8.23 2.67
N LYS A 134 19.81 8.62 3.90
CA LYS A 134 19.14 8.16 5.13
C LYS A 134 17.68 8.61 5.18
N HIS A 135 17.41 9.87 4.85
CA HIS A 135 16.04 10.37 4.77
C HIS A 135 15.25 9.62 3.69
N ARG A 136 15.82 9.44 2.50
CA ARG A 136 15.18 8.68 1.42
C ARG A 136 14.82 7.26 1.85
N MET A 137 15.75 6.55 2.48
CA MET A 137 15.50 5.20 3.02
C MET A 137 14.38 5.19 4.07
N PHE A 138 14.38 6.17 4.98
CA PHE A 138 13.33 6.29 5.99
C PHE A 138 11.93 6.46 5.35
N PHE A 139 11.80 7.37 4.37
CA PHE A 139 10.54 7.56 3.64
C PHE A 139 10.10 6.30 2.90
N VAL A 140 11.03 5.59 2.26
CA VAL A 140 10.75 4.32 1.57
C VAL A 140 10.20 3.27 2.54
N ILE A 141 10.90 3.05 3.66
CA ILE A 141 10.47 2.09 4.69
C ILE A 141 9.11 2.49 5.26
N PHE A 142 8.92 3.77 5.57
CA PHE A 142 7.66 4.27 6.09
C PHE A 142 6.49 4.04 5.13
N CYS A 143 6.65 4.38 3.84
CA CYS A 143 5.63 4.14 2.82
C CYS A 143 5.35 2.65 2.64
N PHE A 144 6.38 1.81 2.60
CA PHE A 144 6.22 0.37 2.52
C PHE A 144 5.40 -0.19 3.70
N LEU A 145 5.67 0.30 4.93
CA LEU A 145 4.92 -0.07 6.13
C LEU A 145 3.47 0.43 6.10
N ILE A 146 3.20 1.62 5.54
CA ILE A 146 1.82 2.08 5.31
C ILE A 146 1.08 1.09 4.42
N GLY A 147 1.70 0.63 3.33
CA GLY A 147 1.10 -0.37 2.44
C GLY A 147 0.78 -1.67 3.16
N MET A 148 1.73 -2.20 3.93
CA MET A 148 1.53 -3.42 4.71
C MET A 148 0.42 -3.28 5.76
N TYR A 149 0.41 -2.15 6.49
CA TYR A 149 -0.46 -1.92 7.65
C TYR A 149 -1.57 -0.89 7.37
N GLN A 150 -2.05 -0.83 6.13
CA GLN A 150 -3.00 0.19 5.65
C GLN A 150 -4.19 0.42 6.60
N ARG A 151 -4.79 -0.67 7.11
CA ARG A 151 -5.92 -0.60 8.06
C ARG A 151 -5.57 0.17 9.34
N HIS A 152 -4.40 -0.08 9.90
CA HIS A 152 -3.93 0.61 11.12
C HIS A 152 -3.66 2.09 10.83
N PHE A 153 -3.08 2.40 9.67
CA PHE A 153 -2.81 3.77 9.27
C PHE A 153 -4.11 4.57 9.07
N ILE A 154 -5.10 4.01 8.38
CA ILE A 154 -6.43 4.65 8.22
C ILE A 154 -7.09 4.87 9.59
N ALA A 155 -7.04 3.88 10.49
CA ALA A 155 -7.60 4.01 11.82
C ALA A 155 -6.90 5.12 12.64
N TYR A 156 -5.57 5.25 12.50
CA TYR A 156 -4.80 6.34 13.09
C TYR A 156 -5.27 7.71 12.57
N LEU A 157 -5.37 7.89 11.25
CA LEU A 157 -5.86 9.13 10.64
C LEU A 157 -7.28 9.46 11.14
N GLY A 158 -8.17 8.48 11.18
CA GLY A 158 -9.54 8.65 11.66
C GLY A 158 -9.63 9.03 13.15
N LYS A 159 -8.68 8.63 14.00
CA LYS A 159 -8.59 9.09 15.39
C LYS A 159 -8.05 10.51 15.48
N MET A 160 -7.01 10.82 14.69
CA MET A 160 -6.38 12.14 14.64
C MET A 160 -7.39 13.23 14.21
N PHE A 161 -8.14 12.98 13.13
CA PHE A 161 -9.14 13.94 12.65
C PHE A 161 -10.29 14.15 13.65
N ARG A 162 -10.77 13.07 14.30
CA ARG A 162 -11.80 13.19 15.34
C ARG A 162 -11.34 14.09 16.48
N LYS A 163 -10.11 13.88 16.98
CA LYS A 163 -9.53 14.71 18.04
C LYS A 163 -9.45 16.19 17.64
N ILE A 164 -9.00 16.49 16.42
CA ILE A 164 -8.91 17.88 15.92
C ILE A 164 -10.30 18.55 15.86
N ILE A 165 -11.33 17.81 15.49
CA ILE A 165 -12.71 18.33 15.41
C ILE A 165 -13.27 18.56 16.82
N GLU A 166 -13.07 17.62 17.74
CA GLU A 166 -13.53 17.72 19.13
C GLU A 166 -12.84 18.87 19.89
N ASP A 167 -11.54 19.06 19.69
CA ASP A 167 -10.78 20.15 20.32
C ASP A 167 -11.14 21.54 19.77
N LYS A 168 -11.73 21.65 18.57
CA LYS A 168 -12.24 22.91 18.00
C LYS A 168 -13.62 23.32 18.51
N ASN A 169 -14.37 22.39 19.09
CA ASN A 169 -15.72 22.62 19.59
C ASN A 169 -15.75 22.90 21.11
N LYS A 170 -14.59 23.09 21.73
CA LYS A 170 -14.40 23.54 23.12
C LYS A 170 -13.79 24.94 23.12
#